data_AF-A0A1Q3B7R9-F1
#
_entry.id   AF-A0A1Q3B7R9-F1
#
_cell.length_a   1.000
_cell.length_b   1.000
_cell.length_c   1.000
_cell.angle_alpha   90.00
_cell.angle_beta   90.00
_cell.angle_gamma   90.00
#
_symmetry.space_group_name_H-M   'P 1'
#
loop_
_entity.id
_entity.type
_entity.pdbx_description
1 polymer ?
#
loop_
_entity_poly.entity_id
_entity_poly.type
_entity_poly.pdbx_seq_one_letter_code
_entity_poly.pdbx_strand_id
1 'polypeptide(L)'
;MGWLDYLCSSHIIYPRLVKLFYANLEKTTTCVAKSFILNNHVQITPETIAEVLGIPSSRITHFNDIEKSEALGICLERPDFNPIMTVTSGHLPIAIRILLLIVTNTLLPREDSHTLPSERDLKLVACIKNGTLVNLPYLIVNHMLSRPNHIPYPMLISRILASLNLGLEDEHHVKPKTKQLINKVGLKSCNIKFEDGVWVKQQAVGRAPVREPGIRVGGDGDEEEEKDDDDRQQFEMRPNVVRGSTSGGSGATLDSLQARMDLAQDNIDYIRGRVDQIYDNQSTLMTRLDTQDAQMAQVIQMLQNAYPQHPPPGSS
;
A
#
# COMPACT_ATOMS: atom_id res chain seq x y z
N MET A 1 11.37 2.21 5.97
CA MET A 1 10.71 2.09 4.66
C MET A 1 10.37 3.44 4.04
N GLY A 2 9.71 4.36 4.76
CA GLY A 2 9.41 5.71 4.22
C GLY A 2 8.20 5.78 3.29
N TRP A 3 7.39 4.72 3.18
CA TRP A 3 6.31 4.63 2.21
C TRP A 3 4.99 5.29 2.64
N LEU A 4 4.92 5.82 3.86
CA LEU A 4 3.67 6.32 4.44
C LEU A 4 3.07 7.45 3.59
N ASP A 5 3.89 8.41 3.19
CA ASP A 5 3.44 9.54 2.36
C ASP A 5 2.90 9.06 1.02
N TYR A 6 3.53 8.06 0.40
CA TYR A 6 3.00 7.44 -0.81
C TYR A 6 1.64 6.76 -0.58
N LEU A 7 1.53 5.93 0.46
CA LEU A 7 0.30 5.19 0.81
C LEU A 7 -0.87 6.10 1.19
N CYS A 8 -0.59 7.25 1.80
CA CYS A 8 -1.60 8.20 2.24
C CYS A 8 -1.90 9.28 1.19
N SER A 9 -1.14 9.34 0.09
CA SER A 9 -1.31 10.41 -0.89
C SER A 9 -2.56 10.24 -1.75
N SER A 10 -3.23 11.34 -2.06
CA SER A 10 -4.38 11.40 -2.97
C SER A 10 -4.10 12.36 -4.13
N HIS A 11 -3.18 11.98 -5.01
CA HIS A 11 -2.84 12.76 -6.21
C HIS A 11 -3.92 12.65 -7.28
N ILE A 12 -4.08 13.72 -8.06
CA ILE A 12 -4.94 13.72 -9.25
C ILE A 12 -4.43 12.72 -10.28
N ILE A 13 -5.36 12.17 -11.06
CA ILE A 13 -5.10 11.22 -12.13
C ILE A 13 -5.41 11.92 -13.45
N TYR A 14 -4.53 11.80 -14.44
CA TYR A 14 -4.75 12.20 -15.83
C TYR A 14 -5.07 10.97 -16.68
N PRO A 15 -6.35 10.54 -16.80
CA PRO A 15 -6.66 9.19 -17.26
C PRO A 15 -6.23 8.93 -18.70
N ARG A 16 -6.32 9.94 -19.58
CA ARG A 16 -5.92 9.80 -20.98
C ARG A 16 -4.40 9.68 -21.10
N LEU A 17 -3.62 10.46 -20.35
CA LEU A 17 -2.15 10.32 -20.35
C LEU A 17 -1.68 8.99 -19.78
N VAL A 18 -2.31 8.50 -18.72
CA VAL A 18 -2.01 7.17 -18.17
C VAL A 18 -2.31 6.09 -19.21
N LYS A 19 -3.43 6.18 -19.92
CA LYS A 19 -3.74 5.24 -21.02
C LYS A 19 -2.71 5.32 -22.14
N LEU A 20 -2.31 6.52 -22.56
CA LEU A 20 -1.26 6.73 -23.56
C LEU A 20 0.08 6.16 -23.12
N PHE A 21 0.45 6.32 -21.84
CA PHE A 21 1.67 5.76 -21.27
C PHE A 21 1.74 4.24 -21.51
N TYR A 22 0.68 3.51 -21.14
CA TYR A 22 0.64 2.05 -21.28
C TYR A 22 0.45 1.59 -22.74
N ALA A 23 -0.34 2.32 -23.54
CA ALA A 23 -0.52 2.00 -24.95
C ALA A 23 0.79 2.09 -25.74
N ASN A 24 1.69 2.99 -25.34
CA ASN A 24 2.99 3.20 -25.97
C ASN A 24 4.16 2.63 -25.15
N LEU A 25 3.89 1.77 -24.17
CA LEU A 25 4.93 1.19 -23.32
C LEU A 25 5.82 0.24 -24.14
N GLU A 26 7.11 0.56 -24.24
CA GLU A 26 8.08 -0.24 -24.98
C GLU A 26 8.38 -1.54 -24.25
N LYS A 27 8.59 -2.62 -25.02
CA LYS A 27 9.13 -3.88 -24.49
C LYS A 27 10.62 -3.68 -24.23
N THR A 28 11.03 -3.81 -22.97
CA THR A 28 12.43 -3.69 -22.54
C THR A 28 12.87 -4.93 -21.78
N THR A 29 14.15 -5.25 -21.84
CA THR A 29 14.78 -6.29 -21.00
C THR A 29 15.41 -5.73 -19.74
N THR A 30 15.46 -4.39 -19.62
CA THR A 30 15.99 -3.66 -18.47
C THR A 30 14.83 -3.15 -17.60
N CYS A 31 15.10 -2.89 -16.32
CA CYS A 31 14.11 -2.33 -15.39
C CYS A 31 13.91 -0.81 -15.62
N VAL A 32 13.47 -0.45 -16.83
CA VAL A 32 13.16 0.92 -17.25
C VAL A 32 11.90 0.89 -18.10
N ALA A 33 10.87 1.60 -17.66
CA ALA A 33 9.64 1.76 -18.42
C ALA A 33 9.75 2.97 -19.35
N LYS A 34 9.77 2.72 -20.66
CA LYS A 34 9.88 3.75 -21.69
C LYS A 34 8.56 3.88 -22.43
N SER A 35 8.12 5.11 -22.65
CA SER A 35 6.88 5.39 -23.37
C SER A 35 6.97 6.71 -24.12
N PHE A 36 6.11 6.91 -25.12
CA PHE A 36 6.01 8.15 -25.89
C PHE A 36 4.67 8.83 -25.63
N ILE A 37 4.69 10.03 -25.06
CA ILE A 37 3.50 10.76 -24.62
C ILE A 37 3.62 12.23 -25.03
N LEU A 38 2.60 12.78 -25.71
CA LEU A 38 2.55 14.19 -26.12
C LEU A 38 3.85 14.67 -26.80
N ASN A 39 4.38 13.88 -27.74
CA ASN A 39 5.65 14.15 -28.43
C ASN A 39 6.92 14.13 -27.56
N ASN A 40 6.85 13.55 -26.36
CA ASN A 40 7.98 13.42 -25.45
C ASN A 40 8.30 11.94 -25.18
N HIS A 41 9.60 11.61 -25.12
CA HIS A 41 10.06 10.32 -24.62
C HIS A 41 10.10 10.35 -23.09
N VAL A 42 9.21 9.59 -22.46
CA VAL A 42 9.13 9.44 -21.02
C VAL A 42 9.89 8.17 -20.63
N GLN A 43 10.78 8.30 -19.65
CA GLN A 43 11.46 7.18 -19.02
C GLN A 43 11.17 7.18 -17.53
N ILE A 44 10.65 6.08 -17.03
CA ILE A 44 10.42 5.86 -15.59
C ILE A 44 11.42 4.80 -15.14
N THR A 45 12.42 5.23 -14.36
CA THR A 45 13.38 4.37 -13.68
C THR A 45 13.04 4.24 -12.19
N PRO A 46 13.65 3.30 -11.46
CA PRO A 46 13.55 3.26 -10.00
C PRO A 46 13.97 4.58 -9.35
N GLU A 47 14.97 5.28 -9.90
CA GLU A 47 15.44 6.58 -9.42
C GLU A 47 14.38 7.66 -9.63
N THR A 48 13.70 7.68 -10.79
CA THR A 48 12.57 8.61 -11.06
C THR A 48 11.47 8.46 -10.01
N ILE A 49 11.09 7.22 -9.68
CA ILE A 49 10.07 6.95 -8.67
C ILE A 49 10.56 7.35 -7.27
N ALA A 50 11.82 7.05 -6.94
CA ALA A 50 12.41 7.40 -5.66
C ALA A 50 12.46 8.91 -5.43
N GLU A 51 12.84 9.68 -6.44
CA GLU A 51 12.83 11.15 -6.40
C GLU A 51 11.41 11.69 -6.20
N VAL A 52 10.46 11.23 -7.03
CA VAL A 52 9.07 11.69 -6.96
C VAL A 52 8.41 11.33 -5.63
N LEU A 53 8.72 10.17 -5.06
CA LEU A 53 8.12 9.70 -3.81
C LEU A 53 8.92 10.08 -2.55
N GLY A 54 10.17 10.53 -2.67
CA GLY A 54 11.07 10.78 -1.54
C GLY A 54 11.45 9.51 -0.78
N ILE A 55 11.57 8.36 -1.46
CA ILE A 55 11.86 7.05 -0.83
C ILE A 55 13.17 6.46 -1.36
N PRO A 56 13.85 5.58 -0.59
CA PRO A 56 15.09 4.94 -1.06
C PRO A 56 14.86 4.04 -2.28
N SER A 57 15.76 4.10 -3.27
CA SER A 57 15.86 3.21 -4.45
C SER A 57 16.92 2.11 -4.32
N SER A 58 17.36 1.80 -3.09
CA SER A 58 18.33 0.74 -2.82
C SER A 58 17.69 -0.38 -1.99
N ARG A 59 18.44 -1.46 -1.71
CA ARG A 59 18.02 -2.69 -0.97
C ARG A 59 17.50 -3.82 -1.88
N ILE A 60 16.96 -4.89 -1.29
CA ILE A 60 16.60 -6.10 -2.03
C ILE A 60 15.55 -5.81 -3.11
N THR A 61 15.76 -6.41 -4.27
CA THR A 61 14.94 -6.24 -5.49
C THR A 61 14.18 -7.53 -5.87
N HIS A 62 14.57 -8.66 -5.27
CA HIS A 62 13.94 -9.96 -5.42
C HIS A 62 13.74 -10.64 -4.07
N PHE A 63 12.95 -11.71 -4.05
CA PHE A 63 12.61 -12.45 -2.83
C PHE A 63 13.05 -13.92 -2.92
N ASN A 64 14.11 -14.21 -3.68
CA ASN A 64 14.57 -15.58 -3.90
C ASN A 64 15.07 -16.24 -2.61
N ASP A 65 15.60 -15.45 -1.68
CA ASP A 65 16.15 -15.92 -0.41
C ASP A 65 15.07 -16.23 0.64
N ILE A 66 13.80 -15.91 0.34
CA ILE A 66 12.67 -16.19 1.23
C ILE A 66 11.87 -17.33 0.62
N GLU A 67 11.74 -18.45 1.33
CA GLU A 67 10.90 -19.55 0.87
C GLU A 67 9.41 -19.19 0.97
N LYS A 68 8.58 -19.78 0.11
CA LYS A 68 7.12 -19.59 0.20
C LYS A 68 6.56 -20.05 1.54
N SER A 69 7.04 -21.18 2.06
CA SER A 69 6.71 -21.73 3.39
C SER A 69 7.08 -20.76 4.51
N GLU A 70 8.29 -20.19 4.47
CA GLU A 70 8.76 -19.20 5.43
C GLU A 70 7.86 -17.96 5.42
N ALA A 71 7.59 -17.40 4.24
CA ALA A 71 6.69 -16.25 4.10
C ALA A 71 5.28 -16.54 4.62
N LEU A 72 4.76 -17.74 4.37
CA LEU A 72 3.46 -18.19 4.89
C LEU A 72 3.47 -18.28 6.42
N GLY A 73 4.49 -18.89 7.03
CA GLY A 73 4.60 -18.98 8.48
C GLY A 73 4.67 -17.60 9.14
N ILE A 74 5.43 -16.69 8.56
CA ILE A 74 5.51 -15.27 8.99
C ILE A 74 4.13 -14.61 8.87
N CYS A 75 3.41 -14.79 7.77
CA CYS A 75 2.10 -14.18 7.55
C CYS A 75 1.00 -14.79 8.45
N LEU A 76 1.06 -16.08 8.76
CA LEU A 76 0.06 -16.76 9.58
C LEU A 76 0.25 -16.54 11.08
N GLU A 77 1.43 -16.11 11.52
CA GLU A 77 1.79 -16.00 12.94
C GLU A 77 1.70 -17.33 13.69
N ARG A 78 1.90 -18.44 12.97
CA ARG A 78 1.78 -19.80 13.51
C ARG A 78 2.91 -20.67 12.98
N PRO A 79 3.73 -21.27 13.86
CA PRO A 79 4.83 -22.13 13.44
C PRO A 79 4.36 -23.53 12.99
N ASP A 80 3.14 -23.92 13.31
CA ASP A 80 2.57 -25.27 13.18
C ASP A 80 1.56 -25.40 12.02
N PHE A 81 1.64 -24.53 11.01
CA PHE A 81 0.71 -24.57 9.87
C PHE A 81 1.00 -25.75 8.94
N ASN A 82 -0.06 -26.35 8.37
CA ASN A 82 0.10 -27.37 7.33
C ASN A 82 0.52 -26.72 6.00
N PRO A 83 1.73 -26.99 5.47
CA PRO A 83 2.23 -26.35 4.25
C PRO A 83 1.48 -26.77 2.97
N ILE A 84 0.66 -27.82 3.04
CA ILE A 84 -0.17 -28.29 1.91
C ILE A 84 -1.48 -27.50 1.82
N MET A 85 -1.94 -26.88 2.91
CA MET A 85 -3.21 -26.18 2.95
C MET A 85 -3.19 -24.91 2.09
N THR A 86 -4.27 -24.69 1.33
CA THR A 86 -4.48 -23.43 0.61
C THR A 86 -4.82 -22.31 1.58
N VAL A 87 -3.92 -21.34 1.73
CA VAL A 87 -4.11 -20.17 2.60
C VAL A 87 -4.82 -19.06 1.83
N THR A 88 -6.06 -18.76 2.21
CA THR A 88 -6.78 -17.58 1.73
C THR A 88 -6.53 -16.38 2.66
N SER A 89 -6.78 -15.16 2.16
CA SER A 89 -6.66 -13.92 2.95
C SER A 89 -7.53 -13.89 4.20
N GLY A 90 -8.60 -14.70 4.26
CA GLY A 90 -9.46 -14.84 5.43
C GLY A 90 -8.85 -15.63 6.60
N HIS A 91 -7.79 -16.40 6.35
CA HIS A 91 -7.04 -17.14 7.38
C HIS A 91 -5.98 -16.27 8.06
N LEU A 92 -5.59 -15.15 7.43
CA LEU A 92 -4.56 -14.27 7.94
C LEU A 92 -5.06 -13.48 9.15
N PRO A 93 -4.21 -13.23 10.16
CA PRO A 93 -4.50 -12.26 11.21
C PRO A 93 -4.89 -10.91 10.62
N ILE A 94 -5.74 -10.15 11.33
CA ILE A 94 -6.36 -8.94 10.77
C ILE A 94 -5.33 -7.91 10.28
N ALA A 95 -4.23 -7.72 11.02
CA ALA A 95 -3.16 -6.81 10.65
C ALA A 95 -2.44 -7.26 9.36
N ILE A 96 -2.16 -8.55 9.25
CA ILE A 96 -1.54 -9.14 8.06
C ILE A 96 -2.47 -9.07 6.86
N ARG A 97 -3.77 -9.28 7.08
CA ARG A 97 -4.78 -9.11 6.04
C ARG A 97 -4.84 -7.67 5.53
N ILE A 98 -4.72 -6.67 6.42
CA ILE A 98 -4.63 -5.25 6.03
C ILE A 98 -3.34 -4.97 5.24
N LEU A 99 -2.20 -5.50 5.68
CA LEU A 99 -0.93 -5.38 4.95
C LEU A 99 -1.02 -6.01 3.56
N LEU A 100 -1.65 -7.19 3.43
CA LEU A 100 -1.88 -7.84 2.14
C LEU A 100 -2.77 -6.98 1.23
N LEU A 101 -3.80 -6.32 1.78
CA LEU A 101 -4.63 -5.39 1.01
C LEU A 101 -3.81 -4.19 0.51
N ILE A 102 -2.96 -3.60 1.37
CA ILE A 102 -2.04 -2.51 0.97
C ILE A 102 -1.10 -2.98 -0.16
N VAL A 103 -0.52 -4.17 -0.01
CA VAL A 103 0.36 -4.76 -1.03
C VAL A 103 -0.39 -4.89 -2.35
N THR A 104 -1.56 -5.54 -2.35
CA THR A 104 -2.27 -5.92 -3.59
C THR A 104 -3.13 -4.82 -4.20
N ASN A 105 -3.38 -3.70 -3.49
CA ASN A 105 -4.14 -2.56 -4.03
C ASN A 105 -3.25 -1.35 -4.36
N THR A 106 -2.09 -1.21 -3.72
CA THR A 106 -1.28 0.03 -3.81
C THR A 106 0.16 -0.23 -4.21
N LEU A 107 0.85 -1.20 -3.58
CA LEU A 107 2.27 -1.43 -3.85
C LEU A 107 2.51 -2.26 -5.11
N LEU A 108 1.69 -3.29 -5.31
CA LEU A 108 1.64 -4.17 -6.49
C LEU A 108 0.16 -4.39 -6.87
N PRO A 109 -0.53 -3.34 -7.39
CA PRO A 109 -1.96 -3.38 -7.68
C PRO A 109 -2.30 -4.47 -8.67
N ARG A 110 -3.30 -5.27 -8.34
CA ARG A 110 -3.77 -6.37 -9.19
C ARG A 110 -5.28 -6.26 -9.43
N GLU A 111 -5.74 -6.66 -10.60
CA GLU A 111 -7.16 -6.64 -10.98
C GLU A 111 -7.85 -7.98 -10.64
N ASP A 112 -7.07 -9.03 -10.41
CA ASP A 112 -7.54 -10.35 -10.00
C ASP A 112 -7.96 -10.43 -8.53
N SER A 113 -8.67 -11.51 -8.19
CA SER A 113 -9.23 -11.75 -6.86
C SER A 113 -8.22 -11.59 -5.72
N HIS A 114 -8.59 -10.83 -4.69
CA HIS A 114 -7.81 -10.67 -3.46
C HIS A 114 -7.96 -11.84 -2.46
N THR A 115 -8.70 -12.89 -2.80
CA THR A 115 -8.95 -14.04 -1.92
C THR A 115 -7.70 -14.89 -1.72
N LEU A 116 -6.96 -15.17 -2.80
CA LEU A 116 -5.74 -15.97 -2.78
C LEU A 116 -4.51 -15.07 -2.94
N PRO A 117 -3.66 -14.94 -1.92
CA PRO A 117 -2.42 -14.19 -2.06
C PRO A 117 -1.42 -14.96 -2.93
N SER A 118 -0.75 -14.27 -3.85
CA SER A 118 0.35 -14.87 -4.61
C SER A 118 1.58 -15.07 -3.73
N GLU A 119 2.52 -15.92 -4.18
CA GLU A 119 3.80 -16.08 -3.49
C GLU A 119 4.55 -14.74 -3.36
N ARG A 120 4.51 -13.90 -4.41
CA ARG A 120 5.13 -12.57 -4.38
C ARG A 120 4.49 -11.67 -3.33
N ASP A 121 3.16 -11.71 -3.19
CA ASP A 121 2.44 -10.93 -2.19
C ASP A 121 2.85 -11.33 -0.77
N LEU A 122 2.87 -12.65 -0.51
CA LEU A 122 3.25 -13.20 0.79
C LEU A 122 4.69 -12.84 1.17
N LYS A 123 5.63 -12.97 0.23
CA LYS A 123 7.03 -12.60 0.48
C LYS A 123 7.20 -11.11 0.76
N LEU A 124 6.48 -10.24 0.03
CA LEU A 124 6.51 -8.81 0.30
C LEU A 124 5.88 -8.47 1.66
N VAL A 125 4.76 -9.09 2.03
CA VAL A 125 4.15 -8.94 3.36
C VAL A 125 5.12 -9.40 4.46
N ALA A 126 5.80 -10.53 4.26
CA ALA A 126 6.80 -11.03 5.20
C ALA A 126 7.98 -10.06 5.36
N CYS A 127 8.50 -9.49 4.27
CA CYS A 127 9.53 -8.44 4.33
C CYS A 127 9.07 -7.22 5.11
N ILE A 128 7.86 -6.72 4.83
CA ILE A 128 7.29 -5.55 5.53
C ILE A 128 7.16 -5.84 7.02
N LYS A 129 6.64 -7.02 7.37
CA LYS A 129 6.44 -7.43 8.75
C LYS A 129 7.75 -7.55 9.52
N ASN A 130 8.79 -8.13 8.91
CA ASN A 130 10.09 -8.32 9.55
C ASN A 130 10.99 -7.07 9.48
N GLY A 131 10.53 -5.98 8.84
CA GLY A 131 11.32 -4.77 8.67
C GLY A 131 12.44 -4.88 7.63
N THR A 132 12.46 -5.96 6.84
CA THR A 132 13.43 -6.14 5.74
C THR A 132 13.24 -5.05 4.71
N LEU A 133 14.21 -4.15 4.56
CA LEU A 133 14.08 -3.02 3.66
C LEU A 133 14.04 -3.47 2.19
N VAL A 134 13.04 -3.00 1.43
CA VAL A 134 12.79 -3.40 0.04
C VAL A 134 12.91 -2.20 -0.89
N ASN A 135 13.46 -2.43 -2.09
CA ASN A 135 13.49 -1.44 -3.16
C ASN A 135 12.12 -1.36 -3.87
N LEU A 136 11.16 -0.68 -3.24
CA LEU A 136 9.82 -0.48 -3.79
C LEU A 136 9.83 0.17 -5.19
N PRO A 137 10.63 1.21 -5.46
CA PRO A 137 10.73 1.78 -6.81
C PRO A 137 11.06 0.74 -7.89
N TYR A 138 12.02 -0.13 -7.63
CA TYR A 138 12.37 -1.22 -8.56
C TYR A 138 11.20 -2.20 -8.77
N LEU A 139 10.51 -2.58 -7.68
CA LEU A 139 9.37 -3.48 -7.77
C LEU A 139 8.21 -2.90 -8.58
N ILE A 140 7.98 -1.58 -8.48
CA ILE A 140 6.93 -0.87 -9.23
C ILE A 140 7.25 -0.88 -10.73
N VAL A 141 8.47 -0.51 -11.13
CA VAL A 141 8.86 -0.52 -12.56
C VAL A 141 8.77 -1.94 -13.12
N ASN A 142 9.30 -2.92 -12.41
CA ASN A 142 9.20 -4.33 -12.83
C ASN A 142 7.72 -4.77 -12.93
N HIS A 143 6.87 -4.33 -12.01
CA HIS A 143 5.44 -4.62 -12.08
C HIS A 143 4.76 -4.00 -13.31
N MET A 144 5.04 -2.73 -13.63
CA MET A 144 4.55 -2.05 -14.84
C MET A 144 4.92 -2.84 -16.11
N LEU A 145 6.18 -3.28 -16.21
CA LEU A 145 6.70 -4.02 -17.37
C LEU A 145 6.15 -5.44 -17.46
N SER A 146 5.89 -6.11 -16.33
CA SER A 146 5.38 -7.48 -16.30
C SER A 146 3.89 -7.61 -16.65
N ARG A 147 3.12 -6.51 -16.59
CA ARG A 147 1.67 -6.50 -16.79
C ARG A 147 1.24 -5.44 -17.81
N PRO A 148 1.72 -5.49 -19.07
CA PRO A 148 1.45 -4.45 -20.08
C PRO A 148 -0.02 -4.33 -20.48
N ASN A 149 -0.83 -5.38 -20.24
CA ASN A 149 -2.27 -5.38 -20.52
C ASN A 149 -3.12 -4.77 -19.40
N HIS A 150 -2.51 -4.37 -18.29
CA HIS A 150 -3.18 -3.74 -17.17
C HIS A 150 -2.71 -2.29 -17.05
N ILE A 151 -3.46 -1.47 -16.30
CA ILE A 151 -3.13 -0.05 -16.09
C ILE A 151 -2.87 0.21 -14.59
N PRO A 152 -1.82 -0.39 -13.99
CA PRO A 152 -1.53 -0.14 -12.59
C PRO A 152 -0.97 1.27 -12.38
N TYR A 153 -0.99 1.72 -11.12
CA TYR A 153 -0.36 2.99 -10.68
C TYR A 153 -0.81 4.28 -11.39
N PRO A 154 -2.11 4.49 -11.69
CA PRO A 154 -2.55 5.69 -12.42
C PRO A 154 -2.17 7.01 -11.72
N MET A 155 -2.18 7.03 -10.39
CA MET A 155 -1.81 8.19 -9.57
C MET A 155 -0.30 8.48 -9.63
N LEU A 156 0.54 7.44 -9.52
CA LEU A 156 1.98 7.59 -9.54
C LEU A 156 2.45 8.08 -10.91
N ILE A 157 1.93 7.50 -11.99
CA ILE A 157 2.26 7.92 -13.35
C ILE A 157 1.86 9.37 -13.55
N SER A 158 0.65 9.76 -13.14
CA SER A 158 0.18 11.15 -13.23
C SER A 158 1.08 12.12 -12.46
N ARG A 159 1.56 11.72 -11.26
CA ARG A 159 2.52 12.50 -10.46
C ARG A 159 3.88 12.64 -11.15
N ILE A 160 4.39 11.58 -11.75
CA ILE A 160 5.66 11.59 -12.51
C ILE A 160 5.54 12.49 -13.75
N LEU A 161 4.45 12.38 -14.51
CA LEU A 161 4.22 13.24 -15.67
C LEU A 161 4.12 14.73 -15.27
N ALA A 162 3.53 15.01 -14.10
CA ALA A 162 3.48 16.35 -13.55
C ALA A 162 4.86 16.88 -13.14
N SER A 163 5.71 16.06 -12.53
CA SER A 163 7.10 16.47 -12.21
C SER A 163 7.96 16.70 -13.44
N LEU A 164 7.63 16.06 -14.56
CA LEU A 164 8.30 16.27 -15.85
C LEU A 164 7.79 17.51 -16.61
N ASN A 165 6.79 18.22 -16.08
CA ASN A 165 6.22 19.46 -16.64
C ASN A 165 5.80 19.37 -18.13
N LEU A 166 5.15 18.26 -18.52
CA LEU A 166 4.79 17.96 -19.91
C LEU A 166 3.59 18.79 -20.46
N GLY A 167 3.37 20.01 -19.96
CA GLY A 167 2.26 20.87 -20.41
C GLY A 167 0.88 20.30 -20.09
N LEU A 168 0.61 20.04 -18.81
CA LEU A 168 -0.60 19.36 -18.35
C LEU A 168 -1.81 20.29 -18.12
N GLU A 169 -1.69 21.58 -18.45
CA GLU A 169 -2.66 22.63 -18.07
C GLU A 169 -4.07 22.37 -18.62
N ASP A 170 -4.16 21.86 -19.85
CA ASP A 170 -5.44 21.56 -20.53
C ASP A 170 -5.88 20.09 -20.37
N GLU A 171 -5.15 19.27 -19.60
CA GLU A 171 -5.43 17.85 -19.49
C GLU A 171 -6.57 17.57 -18.49
N HIS A 172 -7.56 16.78 -18.93
CA HIS A 172 -8.63 16.32 -18.05
C HIS A 172 -8.08 15.46 -16.91
N HIS A 173 -8.43 15.84 -15.68
CA HIS A 173 -8.01 15.15 -14.47
C HIS A 173 -9.19 14.76 -13.58
N VAL A 174 -9.00 13.68 -12.83
CA VAL A 174 -9.97 13.14 -11.88
C VAL A 174 -9.31 12.87 -10.54
N LYS A 175 -10.10 12.88 -9.46
CA LYS A 175 -9.64 12.38 -8.17
C LYS A 175 -9.66 10.86 -8.12
N PRO A 176 -8.77 10.21 -7.35
CA PRO A 176 -8.83 8.76 -7.13
C PRO A 176 -10.17 8.34 -6.55
N LYS A 177 -10.69 7.19 -6.99
CA LYS A 177 -11.92 6.65 -6.42
C LYS A 177 -11.65 6.14 -5.01
N THR A 178 -12.62 6.27 -4.10
CA THR A 178 -12.51 5.78 -2.71
C THR A 178 -12.15 4.29 -2.62
N LYS A 179 -12.58 3.48 -3.60
CA LYS A 179 -12.27 2.04 -3.69
C LYS A 179 -10.81 1.74 -4.06
N GLN A 180 -10.10 2.68 -4.69
CA GLN A 180 -8.68 2.54 -5.04
C GLN A 180 -7.75 2.91 -3.88
N LEU A 181 -8.31 3.49 -2.81
CA LEU A 181 -7.58 3.87 -1.61
C LEU A 181 -7.89 2.87 -0.49
N ILE A 182 -6.86 2.33 0.16
CA ILE A 182 -7.03 1.56 1.39
C ILE A 182 -7.30 2.55 2.54
N ASN A 183 -8.53 3.06 2.60
CA ASN A 183 -9.04 3.92 3.66
C ASN A 183 -10.12 3.19 4.48
N LYS A 184 -10.70 3.86 5.48
CA LYS A 184 -11.77 3.28 6.32
C LYS A 184 -12.95 2.73 5.52
N VAL A 185 -13.29 3.35 4.39
CA VAL A 185 -14.38 2.89 3.51
C VAL A 185 -13.95 1.66 2.70
N GLY A 186 -12.74 1.66 2.14
CA GLY A 186 -12.17 0.51 1.44
C GLY A 186 -12.02 -0.72 2.34
N LEU A 187 -11.57 -0.53 3.58
CA LEU A 187 -11.47 -1.63 4.56
C LEU A 187 -12.84 -2.19 4.94
N LYS A 188 -13.87 -1.35 5.05
CA LYS A 188 -15.26 -1.82 5.27
C LYS A 188 -15.72 -2.73 4.14
N SER A 189 -15.45 -2.41 2.87
CA SER A 189 -15.77 -3.31 1.75
C SER A 189 -15.01 -4.65 1.79
N CYS A 190 -13.90 -4.72 2.54
CA CYS A 190 -13.17 -5.96 2.79
C CYS A 190 -13.63 -6.69 4.06
N ASN A 191 -14.78 -6.33 4.65
CA ASN A 191 -15.28 -6.85 5.93
C ASN A 191 -14.32 -6.58 7.10
N ILE A 192 -13.71 -5.40 7.14
CA ILE A 192 -12.83 -4.95 8.21
C ILE A 192 -13.37 -3.63 8.75
N LYS A 193 -13.69 -3.59 10.05
CA LYS A 193 -14.17 -2.38 10.73
C LYS A 193 -13.23 -1.99 11.87
N PHE A 194 -13.21 -0.71 12.19
CA PHE A 194 -12.52 -0.18 13.37
C PHE A 194 -13.57 0.04 14.46
N GLU A 195 -13.42 -0.66 15.58
CA GLU A 195 -14.35 -0.69 16.72
C GLU A 195 -13.53 -0.73 18.02
N ASP A 196 -13.87 0.11 18.99
CA ASP A 196 -13.22 0.17 20.31
C ASP A 196 -11.69 0.26 20.28
N GLY A 197 -11.15 1.01 19.31
CA GLY A 197 -9.71 1.20 19.16
C GLY A 197 -8.97 0.05 18.45
N VAL A 198 -9.68 -0.97 17.98
CA VAL A 198 -9.11 -2.17 17.37
C VAL A 198 -9.74 -2.46 16.00
N TRP A 199 -8.94 -2.97 15.06
CA TRP A 199 -9.46 -3.47 13.79
C TRP A 199 -10.00 -4.88 13.95
N VAL A 200 -11.27 -5.10 13.59
CA VAL A 200 -11.95 -6.39 13.73
C VAL A 200 -12.58 -6.83 12.41
N LYS A 201 -12.69 -8.15 12.23
CA LYS A 201 -13.42 -8.73 11.10
C LYS A 201 -14.91 -8.47 11.30
N GLN A 202 -15.53 -7.78 10.36
CA GLN A 202 -16.98 -7.63 10.34
C GLN A 202 -17.58 -9.00 9.99
N GLN A 203 -18.37 -9.57 10.91
CA GLN A 203 -19.20 -10.72 10.57
C GLN A 203 -20.28 -10.24 9.61
N ALA A 204 -20.41 -10.91 8.47
CA ALA A 204 -21.57 -10.71 7.61
C ALA A 204 -22.80 -11.15 8.42
N VAL A 205 -23.63 -10.19 8.82
CA VAL A 205 -24.94 -10.49 9.40
C VAL A 205 -25.76 -11.15 8.29
N GLY A 206 -25.86 -12.48 8.34
CA GLY A 206 -26.70 -13.23 7.41
C GLY A 206 -26.01 -14.37 6.63
N ARG A 207 -25.18 -15.20 7.27
CA ARG A 207 -25.08 -16.63 6.92
C ARG A 207 -24.72 -17.40 8.19
N ALA A 208 -25.61 -18.29 8.63
CA ALA A 208 -25.37 -19.19 9.75
C ALA A 208 -24.06 -19.98 9.53
N PRO A 209 -23.33 -20.38 10.60
CA PRO A 209 -22.12 -21.16 10.42
C PRO A 209 -22.52 -22.48 9.75
N VAL A 210 -22.03 -22.71 8.54
CA VAL A 210 -22.04 -24.03 7.92
C VAL A 210 -21.24 -24.93 8.85
N ARG A 211 -21.93 -25.86 9.51
CA ARG A 211 -21.30 -26.94 10.29
C ARG A 211 -20.38 -27.73 9.37
N GLU A 212 -19.23 -28.12 9.89
CA GLU A 212 -18.19 -28.89 9.20
C GLU A 212 -18.78 -30.00 8.30
N PRO A 213 -18.35 -30.13 7.03
CA PRO A 213 -18.89 -31.18 6.18
C PRO A 213 -18.24 -32.52 6.54
N GLY A 214 -19.01 -33.35 7.23
CA GLY A 214 -18.83 -34.79 7.21
C GLY A 214 -19.03 -35.33 5.79
N ILE A 215 -18.12 -36.20 5.38
CA ILE A 215 -18.05 -36.92 4.11
C ILE A 215 -19.41 -37.47 3.69
N ARG A 216 -20.00 -37.01 2.56
CA ARG A 216 -20.92 -37.79 1.71
C ARG A 216 -20.84 -37.42 0.23
N VAL A 217 -20.94 -38.48 -0.57
CA VAL A 217 -20.84 -38.59 -2.03
C VAL A 217 -22.18 -38.26 -2.70
N GLY A 218 -22.12 -37.49 -3.79
CA GLY A 218 -23.05 -37.57 -4.93
C GLY A 218 -24.21 -36.58 -5.00
N GLY A 219 -24.33 -35.91 -6.16
CA GLY A 219 -25.61 -35.58 -6.82
C GLY A 219 -26.04 -34.11 -6.90
N ASP A 220 -25.82 -33.52 -8.07
CA ASP A 220 -26.55 -32.46 -8.80
C ASP A 220 -27.16 -31.21 -8.14
N GLY A 221 -26.85 -30.07 -8.79
CA GLY A 221 -27.82 -29.07 -9.22
C GLY A 221 -28.16 -27.96 -8.22
N ASP A 222 -27.50 -26.80 -8.35
CA ASP A 222 -28.21 -25.58 -8.77
C ASP A 222 -27.22 -24.43 -8.99
N GLU A 223 -27.38 -23.84 -10.17
CA GLU A 223 -26.62 -22.74 -10.75
C GLU A 223 -27.06 -21.41 -10.13
N GLU A 224 -26.11 -20.60 -9.66
CA GLU A 224 -26.28 -19.15 -9.64
C GLU A 224 -25.14 -18.54 -10.46
N GLU A 225 -25.49 -18.17 -11.69
CA GLU A 225 -24.68 -17.36 -12.61
C GLU A 225 -24.43 -15.98 -12.00
N GLU A 226 -23.16 -15.61 -11.76
CA GLU A 226 -22.76 -14.21 -11.90
C GLU A 226 -22.10 -14.07 -13.27
N LYS A 227 -22.77 -13.31 -14.14
CA LYS A 227 -22.33 -12.97 -15.49
C LYS A 227 -21.18 -11.98 -15.41
N ASP A 228 -19.98 -12.44 -15.74
CA ASP A 228 -18.88 -11.59 -16.16
C ASP A 228 -18.70 -11.76 -17.68
N ASP A 229 -19.13 -10.74 -18.42
CA ASP A 229 -18.74 -10.52 -19.81
C ASP A 229 -17.28 -10.05 -19.83
N ASP A 230 -16.33 -10.90 -20.26
CA ASP A 230 -15.22 -10.44 -21.11
C ASP A 230 -14.51 -11.61 -21.83
N ASP A 231 -14.43 -11.47 -23.15
CA ASP A 231 -13.83 -12.39 -24.11
C ASP A 231 -12.31 -12.51 -23.92
N ARG A 232 -11.82 -13.63 -23.37
CA ARG A 232 -10.41 -14.02 -23.56
C ARG A 232 -10.24 -15.51 -23.88
N GLN A 233 -9.80 -15.71 -25.12
CA GLN A 233 -9.38 -16.98 -25.71
C GLN A 233 -8.32 -17.68 -24.85
N GLN A 234 -8.59 -18.96 -24.61
CA GLN A 234 -7.74 -19.90 -23.89
C GLN A 234 -6.48 -20.23 -24.70
N PHE A 235 -5.32 -20.22 -24.05
CA PHE A 235 -4.21 -21.09 -24.41
C PHE A 235 -3.57 -21.64 -23.14
N GLU A 236 -3.76 -22.95 -22.96
CA GLU A 236 -3.28 -23.80 -21.87
C GLU A 236 -1.86 -24.29 -22.19
N MET A 237 -0.92 -24.19 -21.24
CA MET A 237 0.27 -25.04 -21.21
C MET A 237 0.65 -25.40 -19.76
N ARG A 238 0.72 -26.70 -19.50
CA ARG A 238 1.17 -27.36 -18.26
C ARG A 238 2.70 -27.31 -18.11
N PRO A 239 3.23 -27.49 -16.88
CA PRO A 239 4.55 -28.08 -16.69
C PRO A 239 4.54 -29.35 -15.82
N ASN A 240 5.50 -30.25 -16.10
CA ASN A 240 5.80 -31.52 -15.42
C ASN A 240 7.03 -31.39 -14.49
N VAL A 241 6.94 -31.98 -13.27
CA VAL A 241 7.90 -32.79 -12.43
C VAL A 241 9.40 -32.34 -12.34
N VAL A 242 10.14 -32.25 -11.21
CA VAL A 242 10.62 -33.22 -10.17
C VAL A 242 11.43 -32.46 -9.07
N ARG A 243 11.06 -32.56 -7.78
CA ARG A 243 11.73 -33.18 -6.58
C ARG A 243 13.20 -32.86 -6.25
N GLY A 244 13.43 -32.40 -5.00
CA GLY A 244 14.69 -32.53 -4.25
C GLY A 244 14.58 -31.95 -2.83
N SER A 245 14.70 -32.79 -1.80
CA SER A 245 14.53 -32.49 -0.36
C SER A 245 15.88 -32.33 0.38
N THR A 246 15.90 -31.65 1.54
CA THR A 246 16.58 -31.96 2.85
C THR A 246 16.87 -30.65 3.61
N SER A 247 16.21 -30.33 4.73
CA SER A 247 16.35 -30.76 6.16
C SER A 247 17.55 -30.18 6.92
N GLY A 248 17.30 -29.43 8.00
CA GLY A 248 18.29 -29.07 9.02
C GLY A 248 17.71 -28.16 10.10
N GLY A 249 17.31 -28.74 11.24
CA GLY A 249 16.68 -28.04 12.36
C GLY A 249 17.66 -27.51 13.42
N SER A 250 17.23 -26.40 14.02
CA SER A 250 17.30 -26.00 15.43
C SER A 250 18.64 -25.96 16.17
N GLY A 251 19.06 -24.72 16.47
CA GLY A 251 19.95 -24.37 17.58
C GLY A 251 20.01 -22.85 17.76
N ALA A 252 19.07 -22.24 18.50
CA ALA A 252 19.18 -20.83 18.86
C ALA A 252 20.26 -20.68 19.94
N THR A 253 21.44 -20.23 19.52
CA THR A 253 22.60 -19.96 20.39
C THR A 253 22.36 -18.72 21.24
N LEU A 254 22.96 -18.68 22.44
CA LEU A 254 22.87 -17.56 23.40
C LEU A 254 23.25 -16.20 22.76
N ASP A 255 24.15 -16.23 21.77
CA ASP A 255 24.55 -15.08 20.96
C ASP A 255 23.39 -14.48 20.13
N SER A 256 22.46 -15.32 19.66
CA SER A 256 21.27 -14.88 18.92
C SER A 256 20.29 -14.12 19.83
N LEU A 257 20.22 -14.48 21.11
CA LEU A 257 19.40 -13.75 22.09
C LEU A 257 20.02 -12.40 22.46
N GLN A 258 21.34 -12.35 22.64
CA GLN A 258 22.05 -11.10 22.93
C GLN A 258 21.90 -10.10 21.79
N ALA A 259 22.10 -10.53 20.54
CA ALA A 259 21.92 -9.67 19.36
C ALA A 259 20.48 -9.11 19.23
N ARG A 260 19.47 -9.89 19.66
CA ARG A 260 18.07 -9.43 19.69
C ARG A 260 17.80 -8.41 20.79
N MET A 261 18.50 -8.50 21.93
CA MET A 261 18.41 -7.51 23.01
C MET A 261 19.06 -6.19 22.61
N ASP A 262 20.24 -6.24 21.99
CA ASP A 262 20.94 -5.05 21.52
C ASP A 262 20.11 -4.32 20.46
N LEU A 263 19.54 -5.06 19.50
CA LEU A 263 18.63 -4.51 18.50
C LEU A 263 17.34 -3.92 19.12
N ALA A 264 16.80 -4.54 20.17
CA ALA A 264 15.65 -4.00 20.88
C ALA A 264 15.99 -2.69 21.59
N GLN A 265 17.19 -2.57 22.15
CA GLN A 265 17.67 -1.36 22.81
C GLN A 265 17.85 -0.21 21.81
N ASP A 266 18.48 -0.46 20.66
CA ASP A 266 18.63 0.53 19.59
C ASP A 266 17.27 1.05 19.09
N ASN A 267 16.27 0.16 18.98
CA ASN A 267 14.91 0.55 18.60
C ASN A 267 14.24 1.43 19.67
N ILE A 268 14.46 1.14 20.96
CA ILE A 268 13.93 1.97 22.06
C ILE A 268 14.53 3.37 22.00
N ASP A 269 15.84 3.48 21.79
CA ASP A 269 16.52 4.77 21.74
C ASP A 269 16.12 5.57 20.48
N TYR A 270 15.92 4.89 19.35
CA TYR A 270 15.36 5.50 18.15
C TYR A 270 13.94 6.04 18.37
N ILE A 271 13.06 5.25 19.01
CA ILE A 271 11.69 5.67 19.32
C ILE A 271 11.71 6.86 20.28
N ARG A 272 12.58 6.85 21.30
CA ARG A 272 12.74 7.98 22.23
C ARG A 272 13.12 9.25 21.49
N GLY A 273 14.14 9.21 20.64
CA GLY A 273 14.54 10.38 19.84
C GLY A 273 13.44 10.92 18.92
N ARG A 274 12.59 10.03 18.37
CA ARG A 274 11.42 10.47 17.60
C ARG A 274 10.33 11.10 18.45
N VAL A 275 10.11 10.61 19.66
CA VAL A 275 9.15 11.19 20.60
C VAL A 275 9.60 12.59 21.03
N ASP A 276 10.89 12.77 21.35
CA ASP A 276 11.46 14.07 21.70
C ASP A 276 11.28 15.07 20.54
N GLN A 277 11.57 14.65 19.31
CA GLN A 277 11.34 15.48 18.12
C GLN A 277 9.86 15.88 17.93
N ILE A 278 8.91 14.99 18.26
CA ILE A 278 7.49 15.31 18.21
C ILE A 278 7.14 16.40 19.23
N TYR A 279 7.67 16.32 20.45
CA TYR A 279 7.46 17.34 21.48
C TYR A 279 8.04 18.70 21.07
N ASP A 280 9.24 18.72 20.49
CA ASP A 280 9.86 19.96 19.99
C ASP A 280 9.04 20.60 18.86
N ASN A 281 8.55 19.77 17.93
CA ASN A 281 7.69 20.23 16.85
C ASN A 281 6.36 20.79 17.39
N GLN A 282 5.75 20.14 18.39
CA GLN A 282 4.53 20.64 19.03
C GLN A 282 4.76 21.98 19.74
N SER A 283 5.88 22.13 20.46
CA SER A 283 6.26 23.39 21.11
C SER A 283 6.42 24.54 20.10
N THR A 284 7.07 24.24 18.96
CA THR A 284 7.24 25.20 17.86
C THR A 284 5.91 25.62 17.25
N LEU A 285 4.99 24.67 17.04
CA LEU A 285 3.66 24.96 16.51
C LEU A 285 2.83 25.80 17.47
N MET A 286 2.87 25.50 18.78
CA MET A 286 2.17 26.28 19.80
C MET A 286 2.65 27.75 19.80
N THR A 287 3.97 27.95 19.78
CA THR A 287 4.57 29.30 19.72
C THR A 287 4.13 30.08 18.48
N ARG A 288 3.99 29.41 17.33
CA ARG A 288 3.51 30.03 16.10
C ARG A 288 2.04 30.41 16.17
N LEU A 289 1.20 29.58 16.78
CA LEU A 289 -0.20 29.88 17.04
C LEU A 289 -0.36 31.10 17.95
N ASP A 290 0.38 31.14 19.07
CA ASP A 290 0.38 32.29 19.99
C ASP A 290 0.80 33.58 19.29
N THR A 291 1.80 33.49 18.40
CA THR A 291 2.27 34.63 17.60
C THR A 291 1.19 35.12 16.64
N GLN A 292 0.47 34.20 15.99
CA GLN A 292 -0.60 34.54 15.06
C GLN A 292 -1.78 35.19 15.79
N ASP A 293 -2.15 34.70 16.98
CA ASP A 293 -3.20 35.29 17.81
C ASP A 293 -2.82 36.71 18.27
N ALA A 294 -1.56 36.93 18.65
CA ALA A 294 -1.06 38.26 18.99
C ALA A 294 -1.10 39.22 17.79
N GLN A 295 -0.74 38.76 16.59
CA GLN A 295 -0.83 39.55 15.36
C GLN A 295 -2.29 39.89 15.02
N MET A 296 -3.21 38.94 15.18
CA MET A 296 -4.62 39.16 14.93
C MET A 296 -5.20 40.19 15.91
N ALA A 297 -4.84 40.12 17.19
CA ALA A 297 -5.24 41.12 18.19
C ALA A 297 -4.75 42.52 17.82
N GLN A 298 -3.52 42.66 17.30
CA GLN A 298 -3.00 43.95 16.82
C GLN A 298 -3.80 44.48 15.62
N VAL A 299 -4.16 43.62 14.66
CA VAL A 299 -4.99 44.02 13.51
C VAL A 299 -6.36 44.49 13.97
N ILE A 300 -7.00 43.77 14.91
CA ILE A 300 -8.29 44.18 15.49
C ILE A 300 -8.17 45.55 16.16
N GLN A 301 -7.11 45.79 16.94
CA GLN A 301 -6.88 47.08 17.59
C GLN A 301 -6.69 48.22 16.57
N MET A 302 -5.94 47.98 15.49
CA MET A 302 -5.78 48.97 14.43
C MET A 302 -7.12 49.31 13.76
N LEU A 303 -7.97 48.32 13.51
CA LEU A 303 -9.30 48.52 12.93
C LEU A 303 -10.22 49.32 13.87
N GLN A 304 -10.19 49.03 15.17
CA GLN A 304 -10.96 49.78 16.19
C GLN A 304 -10.52 51.24 16.28
N ASN A 305 -9.22 51.51 16.17
CA ASN A 305 -8.69 52.88 16.19
C ASN A 305 -9.06 53.65 14.90
N ALA A 306 -9.08 52.99 13.75
CA ALA A 306 -9.43 53.60 12.46
C ALA A 306 -10.93 53.92 12.32
N TYR A 307 -11.79 53.14 13.00
CA TYR A 307 -13.24 53.32 12.99
C TYR A 307 -13.78 53.36 14.43
N PRO A 308 -13.65 54.51 15.12
CA PRO A 308 -14.16 54.66 16.48
C PRO A 308 -15.66 54.41 16.49
N GLN A 309 -16.11 53.45 17.29
CA GLN A 309 -17.54 53.24 17.50
C GLN A 309 -18.10 54.47 18.24
N HIS A 310 -18.94 55.24 17.56
CA HIS A 310 -19.67 56.31 18.22
C HIS A 310 -20.68 55.70 19.20
N PRO A 311 -20.80 56.23 20.43
CA PRO A 311 -21.82 55.74 21.35
C PRO A 311 -23.21 55.89 20.70
N PRO A 312 -24.12 54.94 20.96
CA PRO A 312 -25.46 55.00 20.39
C PRO A 312 -26.14 56.33 20.79
N PRO A 313 -26.89 56.96 19.87
CA PRO A 313 -27.57 58.21 20.15
C PRO A 313 -28.72 57.94 21.13
N GLY A 314 -28.47 58.17 22.42
CA GLY A 314 -29.48 58.00 23.46
C GLY A 314 -28.90 57.51 24.77
N SER A 315 -28.14 58.37 25.45
CA SER A 315 -27.92 58.27 26.90
C SER A 315 -27.72 59.69 27.43
N SER A 316 -28.86 60.37 27.59
CA SER A 316 -29.08 61.48 28.53
C SER A 316 -30.17 61.04 29.48
#